data_AF-A0ABD5PJ97-F1
#
_entry.id   AF-A0ABD5PJ97-F1
#
_cell.length_a   1.000
_cell.length_b   1.000
_cell.length_c   1.000
_cell.angle_alpha   90.00
_cell.angle_beta   90.00
_cell.angle_gamma   90.00
#
_symmetry.space_group_name_H-M   'P 1'
#
loop_
_entity.id
_entity.type
_entity.pdbx_description
1 polymer ?
#
loop_
_entity_poly.entity_id
_entity_poly.type
_entity_poly.pdbx_seq_one_letter_code
_entity_poly.pdbx_strand_id
1 'polypeptide(L)'
;MAAPSLFDGISRAIEEFAIPSVALLVLVGVMRVVYGGQEAGMIYVGLTGVILLGIYTKAKYWNVKYTFGVVVVGFVLWFGVPGIISHLIPAPFAELGSFLTLMFLIGLAMMFTDKL
;
A
#
# COMPACT_ATOMS: atom_id res chain seq x y z
N MET A 1 3.09 -25.81 6.48
CA MET A 1 2.76 -24.57 7.21
C MET A 1 1.25 -24.44 7.27
N ALA A 2 0.70 -23.97 8.39
CA ALA A 2 -0.74 -23.70 8.50
C ALA A 2 -1.15 -22.58 7.54
N ALA A 3 -2.37 -22.63 7.00
CA ALA A 3 -2.88 -21.56 6.15
C ALA A 3 -2.98 -20.25 6.96
N PRO A 4 -2.54 -19.10 6.40
CA PRO A 4 -2.62 -17.81 7.09
C PRO A 4 -4.04 -17.51 7.58
N SER A 5 -4.14 -16.96 8.79
CA SER A 5 -5.40 -16.62 9.43
C SER A 5 -5.92 -15.24 9.03
N LEU A 6 -7.15 -14.92 9.48
CA LEU A 6 -7.70 -13.57 9.39
C LEU A 6 -6.78 -12.53 10.06
N PHE A 7 -6.28 -12.85 11.26
CA PHE A 7 -5.42 -11.95 12.03
C PHE A 7 -4.08 -11.70 11.35
N ASP A 8 -3.54 -12.68 10.62
CA ASP A 8 -2.34 -12.49 9.80
C ASP A 8 -2.61 -11.52 8.65
N GLY A 9 -3.83 -11.55 8.08
CA GLY A 9 -4.25 -10.58 7.06
C GLY A 9 -4.41 -9.16 7.62
N ILE A 10 -4.95 -9.03 8.84
CA ILE A 10 -5.05 -7.76 9.56
C ILE A 10 -3.65 -7.19 9.84
N SER A 11 -2.74 -8.00 10.40
CA SER A 11 -1.36 -7.58 10.67
C SER A 11 -0.68 -7.09 9.39
N ARG A 12 -0.85 -7.84 8.29
CA ARG A 12 -0.29 -7.44 7.00
C ARG A 12 -0.83 -6.09 6.51
N ALA A 13 -2.13 -5.84 6.63
CA ALA A 13 -2.69 -4.55 6.22
C ALA A 13 -2.12 -3.39 7.07
N ILE A 14 -1.94 -3.60 8.37
CA ILE A 14 -1.33 -2.58 9.24
C ILE A 14 0.13 -2.34 8.83
N GLU A 15 0.91 -3.39 8.63
CA GLU A 15 2.31 -3.29 8.21
C GLU A 15 2.48 -2.58 6.86
N GLU A 16 1.57 -2.81 5.91
CA GLU A 16 1.70 -2.27 4.57
C GLU A 16 1.07 -0.87 4.41
N PHE A 17 -0.03 -0.58 5.10
CA PHE A 17 -0.83 0.64 4.90
C PHE A 17 -0.78 1.62 6.07
N ALA A 18 -0.62 1.16 7.32
CA ALA A 18 -0.56 2.06 8.48
C ALA A 18 0.85 2.61 8.70
N ILE A 19 1.87 1.79 8.42
CA ILE A 19 3.27 2.17 8.55
C ILE A 19 3.80 2.37 7.14
N PRO A 20 4.03 3.63 6.70
CA PRO A 20 4.71 3.83 5.43
C PRO A 20 6.07 3.13 5.55
N SER A 21 6.41 2.28 4.58
CA SER A 21 7.66 1.53 4.60
C SER A 21 8.80 2.48 4.96
N VAL A 22 9.45 2.26 6.10
CA VAL A 22 10.50 3.14 6.61
C VAL A 22 11.61 3.29 5.57
N ALA A 23 11.90 2.21 4.84
CA ALA A 23 12.84 2.23 3.72
C ALA A 23 12.38 3.16 2.59
N LEU A 24 11.09 3.14 2.24
CA LEU A 24 10.50 4.03 1.23
C LEU A 24 10.55 5.50 1.69
N LEU A 25 10.22 5.77 2.96
CA LEU A 25 10.30 7.12 3.54
C LEU A 25 11.73 7.67 3.53
N VAL A 26 12.69 6.88 3.99
CA VAL A 26 14.11 7.29 4.02
C VAL A 26 14.60 7.56 2.61
N LEU A 27 14.29 6.67 1.66
CA LEU A 27 14.71 6.84 0.28
C LEU A 27 14.10 8.09 -0.36
N VAL A 28 12.80 8.31 -0.20
CA VAL A 28 12.12 9.51 -0.72
C VAL A 28 12.68 10.78 -0.05
N GLY A 29 12.96 10.74 1.25
CA GLY A 29 13.60 11.83 1.98
C GLY A 29 15.00 12.18 1.43
N VAL A 30 15.85 11.17 1.21
CA VAL A 30 17.18 11.36 0.61
C VAL A 30 17.05 11.91 -0.82
N MET A 31 16.17 11.33 -1.64
CA MET A 31 15.98 11.78 -3.03
C MET A 31 15.46 13.22 -3.10
N ARG A 32 14.59 13.63 -2.16
CA ARG A 32 14.11 15.01 -2.07
C ARG A 32 15.26 15.98 -1.82
N VAL A 33 16.20 15.63 -0.93
CA VAL A 33 17.35 16.48 -0.59
C VAL A 33 18.35 16.55 -1.75
N VAL A 34 18.57 15.44 -2.46
CA VAL A 34 19.60 15.36 -3.52
C VAL A 34 19.11 15.87 -4.87
N TYR A 35 17.88 15.53 -5.27
CA TYR A 35 17.37 15.76 -6.62
C TYR A 35 16.21 16.74 -6.71
N GLY A 36 15.53 17.00 -5.58
CA GLY A 36 14.35 17.88 -5.53
C GLY A 36 13.04 17.13 -5.31
N GLY A 37 11.97 17.91 -5.12
CA GLY A 37 10.66 17.36 -4.73
C GLY A 37 9.94 16.60 -5.84
N GLN A 38 10.19 16.93 -7.11
CA GLN A 38 9.49 16.34 -8.25
C GLN A 38 9.99 14.91 -8.54
N GLU A 39 11.31 14.75 -8.54
CA GLU A 39 12.02 13.48 -8.72
C GLU A 39 11.70 12.52 -7.58
N ALA A 40 11.72 13.03 -6.33
CA ALA A 40 11.31 12.26 -5.16
C ALA A 40 9.85 11.80 -5.24
N GLY A 41 8.94 12.65 -5.74
CA GLY A 41 7.54 12.31 -5.99
C GLY A 41 7.36 11.21 -7.04
N MET A 42 8.08 11.30 -8.16
CA MET A 42 8.07 10.26 -9.20
C MET A 42 8.56 8.91 -8.67
N ILE A 43 9.64 8.92 -7.90
CA ILE A 43 10.20 7.71 -7.29
C ILE A 43 9.23 7.10 -6.29
N TYR A 44 8.60 7.94 -5.46
CA TYR A 44 7.57 7.50 -4.53
C TYR A 44 6.43 6.76 -5.27
N VAL A 45 5.85 7.38 -6.30
CA VAL A 45 4.74 6.79 -7.07
C VAL A 45 5.18 5.50 -7.75
N GLY A 46 6.35 5.49 -8.39
CA GLY A 46 6.90 4.33 -9.08
C GLY A 46 7.14 3.14 -8.15
N LEU A 47 7.83 3.37 -7.02
CA LEU A 47 8.11 2.31 -6.04
C LEU A 47 6.84 1.81 -5.36
N THR A 48 5.93 2.71 -5.00
CA THR A 48 4.62 2.33 -4.45
C THR A 48 3.88 1.44 -5.42
N GLY A 49 3.81 1.82 -6.71
CA GLY A 49 3.19 1.00 -7.75
C GLY A 49 3.83 -0.39 -7.88
N VAL A 50 5.16 -0.49 -7.89
CA VAL A 50 5.88 -1.77 -7.98
C VAL A 50 5.60 -2.66 -6.76
N ILE A 51 5.61 -2.10 -5.55
CA ILE A 51 5.30 -2.84 -4.32
C ILE A 51 3.87 -3.37 -4.37
N LEU A 52 2.89 -2.52 -4.68
CA LEU A 52 1.48 -2.90 -4.77
C LEU A 52 1.26 -3.98 -5.83
N LEU A 53 1.87 -3.85 -7.01
CA LEU A 53 1.82 -4.88 -8.07
C LEU A 53 2.43 -6.22 -7.60
N GLY A 54 3.57 -6.16 -6.91
CA GLY A 54 4.22 -7.34 -6.33
C GLY A 54 3.33 -8.07 -5.32
N ILE A 55 2.55 -7.32 -4.52
CA ILE A 55 1.59 -7.90 -3.58
C ILE A 55 0.38 -8.46 -4.34
N TYR A 56 -0.14 -7.71 -5.31
CA TYR A 56 -1.34 -8.08 -6.09
C TYR A 56 -1.15 -9.42 -6.83
N THR A 57 0.01 -9.62 -7.45
CA THR A 57 0.35 -10.88 -8.13
C THR A 57 0.39 -12.07 -7.17
N LYS A 58 0.88 -11.87 -5.95
CA LYS A 58 0.90 -12.90 -4.89
C LYS A 58 -0.47 -13.12 -4.26
N ALA A 59 -1.34 -12.10 -4.29
CA ALA A 59 -2.65 -12.16 -3.69
C ALA A 59 -3.52 -13.28 -4.28
N LYS A 60 -3.29 -13.68 -5.54
CA LYS A 60 -3.98 -14.82 -6.17
C LYS A 60 -3.89 -16.11 -5.35
N TYR A 61 -2.79 -16.31 -4.61
CA TYR A 61 -2.54 -17.52 -3.83
C TYR A 61 -2.99 -17.42 -2.37
N TRP A 62 -3.52 -16.27 -1.95
CA TRP A 62 -4.00 -16.09 -0.58
C TRP A 62 -5.33 -16.80 -0.37
N ASN A 63 -5.55 -17.31 0.82
CA ASN A 63 -6.86 -17.81 1.21
C ASN A 63 -7.86 -16.66 1.46
N VAL A 64 -9.15 -17.01 1.46
CA VAL A 64 -10.27 -16.08 1.62
C VAL A 64 -10.18 -15.28 2.93
N LYS A 65 -9.92 -15.95 4.06
CA LYS A 65 -9.87 -15.32 5.39
C LYS A 65 -8.76 -14.27 5.47
N TYR A 66 -7.58 -14.61 4.96
CA TYR A 66 -6.45 -13.69 4.89
C TYR A 66 -6.75 -12.48 4.00
N THR A 67 -7.30 -12.73 2.80
CA THR A 67 -7.61 -11.67 1.83
C THR A 67 -8.66 -10.71 2.39
N PHE A 68 -9.69 -11.24 3.06
CA PHE A 68 -10.71 -10.44 3.73
C PHE A 68 -10.12 -9.51 4.79
N GLY A 69 -9.26 -10.05 5.66
CA GLY A 69 -8.56 -9.26 6.68
C GLY A 69 -7.76 -8.12 6.08
N VAL A 70 -7.03 -8.38 4.99
CA VAL A 70 -6.25 -7.36 4.28
C VAL A 70 -7.15 -6.27 3.67
N VAL A 71 -8.22 -6.66 2.99
CA VAL A 71 -9.11 -5.73 2.28
C VAL A 71 -9.83 -4.81 3.26
N VAL A 72 -10.49 -5.38 4.27
CA VAL A 72 -11.32 -4.61 5.22
C VAL A 72 -10.45 -3.61 5.99
N VAL A 73 -9.34 -4.08 6.56
CA VAL A 73 -8.44 -3.21 7.32
C VAL A 73 -7.72 -2.23 6.40
N GLY A 74 -7.34 -2.64 5.21
CA GLY A 74 -6.76 -1.76 4.18
C GLY A 74 -7.67 -0.58 3.85
N PHE A 75 -8.97 -0.80 3.64
CA PHE A 75 -9.92 0.29 3.42
C PHE A 75 -10.07 1.19 4.65
N VAL A 76 -10.17 0.61 5.86
CA VAL A 76 -10.26 1.39 7.10
C VAL A 76 -9.04 2.29 7.28
N LEU A 77 -7.84 1.77 7.03
CA LEU A 77 -6.60 2.52 7.13
C LEU A 77 -6.49 3.60 6.04
N TRP A 78 -6.94 3.30 4.82
CA TRP A 78 -6.94 4.27 3.72
C TRP A 78 -7.83 5.49 4.01
N PHE A 79 -9.00 5.29 4.63
CA PHE A 79 -9.88 6.39 5.04
C PHE A 79 -9.44 7.06 6.35
N GLY A 80 -8.90 6.28 7.29
CA GLY A 80 -8.69 6.72 8.68
C GLY A 80 -7.31 7.28 8.99
N VAL A 81 -6.29 7.00 8.19
CA VAL A 81 -4.91 7.39 8.49
C VAL A 81 -4.47 8.56 7.60
N PRO A 82 -4.26 9.76 8.15
CA PRO A 82 -3.71 10.87 7.38
C PRO A 82 -2.27 10.56 6.93
N GLY A 83 -2.03 10.66 5.62
CA GLY A 83 -0.75 10.31 5.03
C GLY A 83 0.34 11.35 5.32
N ILE A 84 1.36 10.95 6.08
CA ILE A 84 2.58 11.73 6.37
C ILE A 84 3.35 12.08 5.07
N ILE A 85 3.14 11.29 4.02
CA ILE A 85 3.74 11.46 2.69
C ILE A 85 3.44 12.85 2.10
N SER A 86 2.26 13.42 2.35
CA SER A 86 1.88 14.77 1.89
C SER A 86 2.83 15.88 2.35
N HIS A 87 3.57 15.66 3.45
CA HIS A 87 4.55 16.61 3.98
C HIS A 87 5.95 16.41 3.37
N LEU A 88 6.19 15.22 2.82
CA LEU A 88 7.46 14.80 2.27
C LEU A 88 7.56 15.04 0.76
N ILE A 89 6.47 14.96 0.02
CA ILE A 89 6.45 15.14 -1.44
C ILE A 89 5.35 16.12 -1.87
N PRO A 90 5.44 16.70 -3.08
CA PRO A 90 4.39 17.57 -3.59
C PRO A 90 3.02 16.86 -3.63
N ALA A 91 1.96 17.61 -3.31
CA ALA A 91 0.60 17.10 -3.20
C ALA A 91 0.13 16.21 -4.37
N PRO A 92 0.40 16.53 -5.65
CA PRO A 92 -0.03 15.68 -6.77
C PRO A 92 0.52 14.26 -6.70
N PHE A 93 1.77 14.07 -6.26
CA PHE A 93 2.38 12.74 -6.17
C PHE A 93 1.87 11.96 -4.95
N ALA A 94 1.59 12.64 -3.84
CA ALA A 94 0.97 12.02 -2.68
C ALA A 94 -0.45 11.53 -2.99
N GLU A 95 -1.24 12.34 -3.69
CA GLU A 95 -2.58 11.99 -4.17
C GLU A 95 -2.54 10.81 -5.15
N LEU A 96 -1.61 10.82 -6.11
CA LEU A 96 -1.42 9.70 -7.03
C LEU A 96 -1.07 8.40 -6.30
N GLY A 97 -0.19 8.43 -5.30
CA GLY A 97 0.11 7.25 -4.49
C GLY A 97 -1.11 6.75 -3.71
N SER A 98 -1.90 7.68 -3.13
CA SER A 98 -3.16 7.32 -2.45
C SER A 98 -4.16 6.68 -3.41
N PHE A 99 -4.28 7.22 -4.62
CA PHE A 99 -5.14 6.68 -5.68
C PHE A 99 -4.69 5.28 -6.12
N LEU A 100 -3.38 5.04 -6.29
CA LEU A 100 -2.84 3.72 -6.60
C LEU A 100 -3.18 2.70 -5.50
N THR A 101 -3.05 3.09 -4.23
CA THR A 101 -3.44 2.25 -3.09
C THR A 101 -4.92 1.92 -3.11
N LEU A 102 -5.78 2.89 -3.43
CA LEU A 102 -7.22 2.65 -3.58
C LEU A 102 -7.52 1.65 -4.70
N MET A 103 -6.93 1.85 -5.88
CA MET A 103 -7.09 0.93 -7.01
C MET A 103 -6.61 -0.48 -6.68
N PHE A 104 -5.50 -0.61 -5.94
CA PHE A 104 -5.02 -1.88 -5.43
C PHE A 104 -6.03 -2.54 -4.48
N LEU A 105 -6.58 -1.81 -3.51
CA LEU A 105 -7.57 -2.35 -2.56
C LEU A 105 -8.85 -2.80 -3.25
N ILE A 106 -9.34 -2.03 -4.23
CA ILE A 106 -10.46 -2.43 -5.09
C ILE A 106 -10.11 -3.70 -5.85
N GLY A 107 -8.92 -3.79 -6.44
CA GLY A 107 -8.46 -4.99 -7.14
C GLY A 107 -8.42 -6.22 -6.23
N LEU A 108 -7.96 -6.07 -4.98
CA LEU A 108 -8.00 -7.17 -4.00
C LEU A 108 -9.42 -7.54 -3.61
N ALA A 109 -10.32 -6.56 -3.47
CA ALA A 109 -11.73 -6.81 -3.15
C ALA A 109 -12.44 -7.59 -4.25
N MET A 110 -12.17 -7.28 -5.52
CA MET A 110 -12.67 -8.06 -6.66
C MET A 110 -12.09 -9.47 -6.68
N MET A 111 -10.79 -9.61 -6.40
CA MET A 111 -10.18 -10.95 -6.30
C MET A 111 -10.72 -11.74 -5.10
N PHE A 112 -11.18 -11.07 -4.03
CA PHE A 112 -11.85 -11.72 -2.92
C PHE A 112 -13.22 -12.27 -3.34
N THR A 113 -14.00 -11.56 -4.16
CA THR A 113 -15.28 -12.07 -4.65
C THR A 113 -15.12 -13.32 -5.52
N ASP A 114 -14.02 -13.45 -6.25
CA ASP A 114 -13.72 -14.63 -7.05
C ASP A 114 -13.31 -15.87 -6.23
N LYS A 115 -13.00 -15.68 -4.94
CA LYS A 115 -12.55 -16.76 -4.03
C LYS A 115 -13.64 -17.24 -3.06
N LEU A 116 -14.78 -16.55 -3.00
CA LEU A 116 -15.95 -16.94 -2.20
C LEU A 116 -16.68 -18.13 -2.85
#